data_AF-A0A2N3DNS1-F1
#
_entry.id   AF-A0A2N3DNS1-F1
#
_cell.length_a   1.000
_cell.length_b   1.000
_cell.length_c   1.000
_cell.angle_alpha   90.00
_cell.angle_beta   90.00
_cell.angle_gamma   90.00
#
_symmetry.space_group_name_H-M   'P 1'
#
loop_
_entity.id
_entity.type
_entity.pdbx_description
1 polymer ?
#
loop_
_entity_poly.entity_id
_entity_poly.type
_entity_poly.pdbx_seq_one_letter_code
_entity_poly.pdbx_strand_id
1 'polypeptide(L)' 'MRPLRPATQADADAAAATIAALRIARDHARKAGSPRTLARIRLALTSAEGAQRHALHRRNRMTERSAQTTIGQIHD' A
#
# COMPACT_ATOMS: atom_id res chain seq x y z
N MET A 1 19.73 7.63 -11.46
CA MET A 1 18.62 7.57 -10.48
C MET A 1 17.37 7.15 -11.25
N ARG A 2 16.78 5.97 -10.99
CA ARG A 2 15.63 5.46 -11.78
C ARG A 2 14.38 6.26 -11.38
N PRO A 3 13.63 6.87 -12.31
CA PRO A 3 12.45 7.65 -11.95
C PRO A 3 11.46 6.76 -11.21
N LEU A 4 11.10 7.17 -10.00
CA LEU A 4 10.11 6.47 -9.18
C LEU A 4 8.76 6.56 -9.89
N ARG A 5 8.22 5.42 -10.30
CA ARG A 5 6.90 5.35 -10.92
C ARG A 5 5.87 5.96 -9.96
N PRO A 6 4.97 6.83 -10.45
CA PRO A 6 3.93 7.40 -9.60
C PRO A 6 3.09 6.28 -8.96
N ALA A 7 2.77 6.42 -7.66
CA ALA A 7 1.79 5.55 -7.02
C ALA A 7 0.44 5.77 -7.71
N THR A 8 -0.07 4.73 -8.35
CA THR A 8 -1.42 4.74 -8.90
C THR A 8 -2.42 4.25 -7.86
N GLN A 9 -3.72 4.56 -8.06
CA GLN A 9 -4.78 3.99 -7.23
C GLN A 9 -4.77 2.45 -7.27
N ALA A 10 -4.43 1.89 -8.43
CA ALA A 10 -4.28 0.44 -8.60
C ALA A 10 -3.22 -0.17 -7.67
N ASP A 11 -2.13 0.54 -7.38
CA ASP A 11 -1.11 0.07 -6.42
C ASP A 11 -1.65 0.01 -4.98
N ALA A 12 -2.48 0.98 -4.60
CA ALA A 12 -3.11 1.00 -3.29
C ALA A 12 -4.17 -0.12 -3.16
N ASP A 13 -4.93 -0.35 -4.22
CA ASP A 13 -5.95 -1.41 -4.27
C ASP A 13 -5.30 -2.81 -4.25
N ALA A 14 -4.20 -2.99 -5.00
CA ALA A 14 -3.42 -4.24 -4.99
C ALA A 14 -2.80 -4.51 -3.61
N ALA A 15 -2.29 -3.48 -2.94
CA ALA A 15 -1.79 -3.61 -1.57
C ALA A 15 -2.92 -4.00 -0.60
N ALA A 16 -4.11 -3.40 -0.72
CA ALA A 16 -5.27 -3.75 0.08
C ALA A 16 -5.72 -5.21 -0.13
N ALA A 17 -5.78 -5.66 -1.39
CA ALA A 17 -6.11 -7.05 -1.74
C ALA A 17 -5.09 -8.03 -1.16
N THR A 18 -3.79 -7.68 -1.22
CA THR A 18 -2.71 -8.50 -0.65
C THR A 18 -2.86 -8.64 0.87
N ILE A 19 -3.16 -7.55 1.58
CA ILE A 19 -3.40 -7.58 3.03
C ILE A 19 -4.59 -8.48 3.37
N ALA A 20 -5.69 -8.40 2.60
CA ALA A 20 -6.85 -9.26 2.81
C ALA A 20 -6.51 -10.75 2.65
N ALA A 21 -5.78 -11.11 1.59
CA ALA A 21 -5.33 -12.48 1.36
C ALA A 21 -4.41 -13.00 2.49
N LEU A 22 -3.48 -12.17 2.96
CA LEU A 22 -2.58 -12.52 4.07
C LEU A 22 -3.32 -12.72 5.40
N ARG A 23 -4.39 -11.95 5.67
CA ARG A 23 -5.24 -12.15 6.85
C ARG A 23 -5.95 -13.50 6.81
N ILE A 24 -6.48 -13.89 5.65
CA ILE A 24 -7.09 -15.21 5.45
C ILE A 24 -6.04 -16.32 5.65
N ALA A 25 -4.88 -16.18 5.00
CA ALA A 25 -3.78 -17.14 5.14
C ALA A 25 -3.31 -17.29 6.59
N ARG A 26 -3.23 -16.20 7.35
CA ARG A 26 -2.89 -16.20 8.79
C ARG A 26 -3.86 -17.07 9.57
N ASP A 27 -5.15 -16.92 9.31
CA ASP A 27 -6.19 -17.65 10.03
C ASP A 27 -6.16 -19.14 9.70
N HIS A 28 -5.89 -19.51 8.46
CA HIS A 28 -5.62 -20.90 8.06
C HIS A 28 -4.34 -21.46 8.70
N ALA A 29 -3.23 -20.72 8.68
CA ALA A 29 -1.97 -21.15 9.29
C ALA A 29 -2.09 -21.37 10.80
N ARG A 30 -2.90 -20.54 11.49
CA ARG A 30 -3.23 -20.73 12.91
C ARG A 30 -4.03 -22.02 13.12
N LYS A 31 -5.08 -22.27 12.33
CA LYS A 31 -5.90 -23.48 12.42
C LYS A 31 -5.11 -24.76 12.10
N ALA A 32 -4.17 -24.67 11.15
CA ALA A 32 -3.30 -25.77 10.76
C ALA A 32 -2.16 -26.04 11.76
N GLY A 33 -2.04 -25.27 12.84
CA GLY A 33 -0.97 -25.46 13.83
C GLY A 33 0.43 -25.25 13.25
N SER A 34 0.59 -24.34 12.29
CA SER A 34 1.87 -24.09 11.60
C SER A 34 2.55 -22.79 12.10
N PRO A 35 3.27 -22.83 13.24
CA PRO A 35 3.78 -21.62 13.90
C PRO A 35 4.82 -20.87 13.05
N ARG A 36 5.68 -21.59 12.33
CA ARG A 36 6.70 -20.99 11.45
C ARG A 36 6.08 -20.23 10.27
N THR A 37 5.02 -20.80 9.69
CA THR A 37 4.25 -20.17 8.61
C THR A 37 3.51 -18.94 9.14
N LEU A 38 2.86 -19.07 10.30
CA LEU A 38 2.17 -17.96 10.96
C LEU A 38 3.11 -16.77 11.23
N ALA A 39 4.32 -17.01 11.71
CA ALA A 39 5.32 -15.95 11.94
C ALA A 39 5.70 -15.22 10.64
N ARG A 40 5.91 -15.96 9.55
CA ARG A 40 6.22 -15.37 8.24
C ARG A 40 5.06 -14.55 7.67
N ILE A 41 3.83 -15.03 7.83
CA ILE A 41 2.64 -14.29 7.39
C ILE A 41 2.48 -12.99 8.19
N ARG A 42 2.73 -13.00 9.49
CA ARG A 42 2.71 -11.77 10.32
C ARG A 42 3.73 -10.74 9.84
N LEU A 43 4.95 -11.18 9.53
CA LEU A 43 5.97 -10.29 8.96
C LEU A 43 5.55 -9.72 7.61
N ALA A 44 4.99 -10.56 6.74
CA ALA A 44 4.48 -10.14 5.44
C ALA A 44 3.34 -9.12 5.56
N LEU A 45 2.44 -9.28 6.54
CA LEU A 45 1.37 -8.30 6.82
C LEU A 45 1.94 -6.93 7.17
N THR A 46 2.90 -6.86 8.10
CA THR A 46 3.53 -5.58 8.48
C THR A 46 4.17 -4.89 7.28
N SER A 47 4.83 -5.66 6.40
CA SER A 47 5.41 -5.13 5.17
C SER A 47 4.34 -4.59 4.20
N ALA A 48 3.28 -5.37 3.96
CA ALA A 48 2.19 -4.97 3.07
C ALA A 48 1.43 -3.73 3.58
N GLU A 49 1.19 -3.62 4.89
CA GLU A 49 0.59 -2.44 5.53
C GLU A 49 1.50 -1.20 5.39
N GLY A 50 2.82 -1.38 5.50
CA GLY A 50 3.80 -0.34 5.19
C GLY A 50 3.68 0.13 3.74
N ALA A 51 3.67 -0.80 2.78
CA ALA A 51 3.53 -0.50 1.36
C ALA A 51 2.23 0.26 1.05
N GLN A 52 1.09 -0.14 1.64
CA GLN A 52 -0.18 0.55 1.48
C GLN A 52 -0.11 1.99 2.00
N ARG A 53 0.45 2.21 3.20
CA ARG A 53 0.64 3.56 3.76
C ARG A 53 1.51 4.43 2.86
N HIS A 54 2.60 3.89 2.34
CA HIS A 54 3.47 4.61 1.40
C HIS A 54 2.74 4.95 0.10
N ALA A 55 1.96 4.03 -0.47
CA ALA A 55 1.19 4.28 -1.69
C ALA A 55 0.17 5.41 -1.48
N LEU A 56 -0.60 5.36 -0.39
CA LEU A 56 -1.57 6.38 -0.02
C LEU A 56 -0.92 7.75 0.21
N HIS A 57 0.20 7.79 0.94
CA HIS A 57 0.91 9.04 1.21
C HIS A 57 1.49 9.65 -0.08
N ARG A 58 2.06 8.84 -0.98
CA ARG A 58 2.53 9.33 -2.29
C ARG A 58 1.38 9.87 -3.13
N ARG A 59 0.21 9.21 -3.13
CA ARG A 59 -0.97 9.66 -3.86
C ARG A 59 -1.42 11.03 -3.35
N ASN A 60 -1.63 11.19 -2.04
CA ASN A 60 -2.13 12.44 -1.47
C ASN A 60 -1.20 13.63 -1.82
N ARG A 61 0.12 13.45 -1.72
CA ARG A 61 1.09 14.48 -2.14
C ARG A 61 1.03 14.81 -3.62
N MET A 62 0.73 13.83 -4.48
CA MET A 62 0.62 14.06 -5.92
C MET A 62 -0.68 14.80 -6.25
N THR A 63 -1.79 14.45 -5.60
CA THR A 63 -3.07 15.16 -5.73
C THR A 63 -2.96 16.62 -5.27
N GLU A 64 -2.34 16.87 -4.11
CA GLU A 64 -2.11 18.22 -3.58
C GLU A 64 -1.23 19.06 -4.52
N ARG A 65 -0.16 18.48 -5.07
CA ARG A 65 0.73 19.19 -6.00
C ARG A 65 0.05 19.54 -7.32
N SER A 66 -0.79 18.65 -7.84
CA SER A 66 -1.60 18.93 -9.03
C SER A 66 -2.62 20.04 -8.76
N ALA A 67 -3.26 20.06 -7.59
CA ALA A 67 -4.22 21.10 -7.21
C ALA A 67 -3.56 22.49 -7.07
N GLN A 68 -2.36 22.57 -6.50
CA GLN A 68 -1.62 23.84 -6.35
C GLN A 68 -1.23 24.45 -7.72
N THR A 69 -0.92 23.60 -8.71
CA THR A 69 -0.52 24.05 -10.05
C THR A 69 -1.69 24.69 -10.79
N THR A 70 -2.90 24.13 -10.66
CA THR A 70 -4.10 24.67 -11.31
C THR A 70 -4.51 26.04 -10.75
N ILE A 71 -4.32 26.28 -9.46
CA ILE A 71 -4.67 27.57 -8.83
C ILE A 71 -3.71 28.69 -9.28
N GLY A 72 -2.43 28.38 -9.51
CA GLY A 72 -1.44 29.34 -9.98
C GLY A 72 -1.65 29.80 -11.43
N GLN A 73 -2.28 28.98 -12.28
CA GLN A 73 -2.53 29.33 -13.69
C GLN A 73 -3.83 30.11 -13.94
N ILE A 74 -4.65 30.30 -12.92
CA ILE A 74 -5.90 31.08 -13.00
C ILE A 74 -5.65 32.56 -12.59
N HIS A 75 -4.43 32.90 -12.17
CA HIS A 75 -4.07 34.22 -11.64
C HIS A 75 -2.99 34.97 -12.45
N ASP A 76 -2.84 34.63 -13.74
CA ASP A 76 -2.13 35.39 -14.78
C ASP A 76 -3.10 35.66 -15.95
#